data_AF-A0A433DWQ4-F1
#
_entry.id   AF-A0A433DWQ4-F1
#
_cell.length_a   1.000
_cell.length_b   1.000
_cell.length_c   1.000
_cell.angle_alpha   90.00
_cell.angle_beta   90.00
_cell.angle_gamma   90.00
#
_symmetry.space_group_name_H-M   'P 1'
#
loop_
_entity.id
_entity.type
_entity.pdbx_description
1 polymer ?
#
loop_
_entity_poly.entity_id
_entity_poly.type
_entity_poly.pdbx_seq_one_letter_code
_entity_poly.pdbx_strand_id
1 'polypeptide(L)'
;MARSRVQSGTVERRRLPGGLTGAAAALGLTACGVSESDDKASDGDSKETSGATTRSLETDNGTVKVPENPKRVVVLENYDALMLLDLGIVPVGIPEWAANPQLLPADSYEQLKNVATIGAPETPNSQAIATLKPDLIIDQFYKEKSAPLKTIAPVAYFDWHTSGAFWNEQIAKVAKPSTARVSWRRRRRSTRTGSRR
;
A
#
# COMPACT_ATOMS: atom_id res chain seq x y z
N MET A 1 32.25 40.54 28.66
CA MET A 1 31.13 41.52 28.67
C MET A 1 30.57 41.50 27.26
N ALA A 2 29.38 40.97 26.97
CA ALA A 2 28.11 41.62 27.22
C ALA A 2 26.97 40.58 27.19
N ARG A 3 26.05 40.72 28.14
CA ARG A 3 24.84 39.91 28.28
C ARG A 3 23.79 40.44 27.30
N SER A 4 23.26 39.61 26.39
CA SER A 4 22.11 40.01 25.58
C SER A 4 20.82 39.53 26.24
N ARG A 5 19.93 40.50 26.51
CA ARG A 5 18.65 40.31 27.17
C ARG A 5 17.59 39.83 26.19
N VAL A 6 16.72 38.99 26.76
CA VAL A 6 15.34 38.65 26.41
C VAL A 6 14.56 39.73 25.64
N GLN A 7 13.78 39.29 24.66
CA GLN A 7 12.49 39.92 24.38
C GLN A 7 11.46 38.86 23.96
N SER A 8 10.59 38.50 24.91
CA SER A 8 9.37 37.73 24.70
C SER A 8 8.34 38.60 23.98
N GLY A 9 7.89 38.18 22.79
CA GLY A 9 6.80 38.82 22.07
C GLY A 9 5.45 38.26 22.51
N THR A 10 4.67 39.06 23.22
CA THR A 10 3.27 38.77 23.58
C THR A 10 2.38 39.02 22.35
N VAL A 11 1.58 38.02 21.94
CA VAL A 11 0.62 38.14 20.84
C VAL A 11 -0.61 38.91 21.33
N GLU A 12 -0.73 40.18 20.93
CA GLU A 12 -1.88 41.02 21.22
C GLU A 12 -3.08 40.66 20.32
N ARG A 13 -4.21 40.34 20.95
CA ARG A 13 -5.49 40.05 20.30
C ARG A 13 -6.14 41.36 19.87
N ARG A 14 -6.11 41.67 18.56
CA ARG A 14 -6.88 42.78 18.00
C ARG A 14 -8.38 42.45 18.00
N ARG A 15 -9.13 43.18 18.82
CA ARG A 15 -10.59 43.29 18.71
C ARG A 15 -10.93 44.39 17.71
N LEU A 16 -11.85 44.11 16.79
CA LEU A 16 -12.47 45.10 15.91
C LEU A 16 -13.96 45.23 16.28
N PRO A 17 -14.51 46.47 16.42
CA PRO A 17 -15.93 46.71 16.71
C PRO A 17 -16.75 47.14 15.48
N GLY A 18 -18.04 46.73 15.47
CA GLY A 18 -19.21 47.38 14.82
C GLY A 18 -19.29 47.39 13.28
N GLY A 19 -20.43 47.26 12.60
CA GLY A 19 -21.85 47.11 12.96
C GLY A 19 -22.76 47.27 11.71
N LEU A 20 -23.93 46.59 11.70
CA LEU A 20 -25.28 46.93 11.15
C LEU A 20 -25.41 47.59 9.74
N THR A 21 -26.17 47.10 8.76
CA THR A 21 -27.66 46.92 8.70
C THR A 21 -28.12 46.37 7.33
N GLY A 22 -29.09 45.43 7.30
CA GLY A 22 -30.40 45.53 6.58
C GLY A 22 -30.53 44.51 5.43
N ALA A 23 -31.65 43.84 5.11
CA ALA A 23 -33.05 43.90 5.55
C ALA A 23 -33.74 42.53 5.29
N ALA A 24 -34.94 42.37 5.87
CA ALA A 24 -35.69 41.14 6.08
C ALA A 24 -36.43 40.56 4.86
N ALA A 25 -36.64 39.23 4.87
CA ALA A 25 -37.83 38.58 4.35
C ALA A 25 -38.09 37.29 5.16
N ALA A 26 -39.20 37.26 5.90
CA ALA A 26 -39.64 36.17 6.76
C ALA A 26 -40.92 35.56 6.20
N LEU A 27 -40.93 34.24 5.94
CA LEU A 27 -42.07 33.31 5.85
C LEU A 27 -41.45 31.90 5.95
N GLY A 28 -41.82 30.95 6.81
CA GLY A 28 -42.88 30.82 7.80
C GLY A 28 -42.51 29.74 8.84
N LEU A 29 -43.22 29.78 9.96
CA LEU A 29 -43.07 28.93 11.15
C LEU A 29 -43.99 27.68 11.10
N THR A 30 -43.71 26.77 12.04
CA THR A 30 -44.47 25.61 12.57
C THR A 30 -44.00 24.24 12.02
N ALA A 31 -43.70 23.22 12.82
CA ALA A 31 -44.01 22.95 14.22
C ALA A 31 -42.99 22.02 14.92
N CYS A 32 -43.07 22.02 16.24
CA CYS A 32 -42.24 21.42 17.28
C CYS A 32 -41.87 19.94 17.16
N GLY A 33 -40.70 19.62 17.74
CA GLY A 33 -40.34 18.28 18.20
C GLY A 33 -38.99 18.30 18.91
N VAL A 34 -38.96 18.76 20.16
CA VAL A 34 -37.78 18.67 21.04
C VAL A 34 -37.58 17.23 21.48
N SER A 35 -36.35 16.72 21.38
CA SER A 35 -35.78 15.72 22.28
C SER A 35 -34.26 15.72 22.09
N GLU A 36 -33.57 16.13 23.15
CA GLU A 36 -32.14 16.03 23.37
C GLU A 36 -31.87 14.61 23.86
N SER A 37 -30.99 13.84 23.17
CA SER A 37 -30.16 12.77 23.75
C SER A 37 -29.36 12.00 22.68
N ASP A 38 -28.05 11.96 22.94
CA ASP A 38 -27.12 10.85 22.78
C ASP A 38 -26.68 10.29 21.41
N ASP A 39 -25.36 10.14 21.34
CA ASP A 39 -24.53 9.31 20.46
C ASP A 39 -25.25 8.19 19.70
N LYS A 40 -25.10 8.18 18.37
CA LYS A 40 -24.62 6.98 17.66
C LYS A 40 -24.22 7.24 16.20
N ALA A 41 -23.14 6.55 15.86
CA ALA A 41 -22.53 6.37 14.55
C ALA A 41 -23.50 6.29 13.37
N SER A 42 -23.10 6.92 12.26
CA SER A 42 -23.54 6.54 10.93
C SER A 42 -22.28 6.41 10.07
N ASP A 43 -21.71 5.21 10.10
CA ASP A 43 -20.74 4.76 9.11
C ASP A 43 -21.53 4.60 7.80
N GLY A 44 -21.25 5.48 6.85
CA GLY A 44 -21.87 5.47 5.53
C GLY A 44 -21.35 4.29 4.73
N ASP A 45 -22.07 3.18 4.79
CA ASP A 45 -21.96 2.10 3.82
C ASP A 45 -22.37 2.63 2.44
N SER A 46 -21.47 2.52 1.47
CA SER A 46 -21.75 2.81 0.08
C SER A 46 -20.82 2.00 -0.83
N LYS A 47 -21.43 0.94 -1.37
CA LYS A 47 -21.16 0.30 -2.66
C LYS A 47 -20.29 -0.96 -2.62
N GLU A 48 -20.95 -2.00 -2.14
CA GLU A 48 -20.70 -3.40 -2.46
C GLU A 48 -20.55 -3.59 -3.98
N THR A 49 -19.31 -3.78 -4.43
CA THR A 49 -18.99 -4.39 -5.73
C THR A 49 -18.83 -5.87 -5.47
N SER A 50 -19.59 -6.71 -6.18
CA SER A 50 -19.65 -8.18 -6.05
C SER A 50 -18.41 -8.83 -5.41
N GLY A 51 -18.53 -9.21 -4.14
CA GLY A 51 -18.04 -10.46 -3.58
C GLY A 51 -16.53 -10.72 -3.49
N ALA A 52 -15.67 -9.72 -3.38
CA ALA A 52 -14.28 -9.94 -2.95
C ALA A 52 -14.18 -9.73 -1.43
N THR A 53 -13.98 -10.80 -0.67
CA THR A 53 -13.70 -10.71 0.77
C THR A 53 -12.40 -9.94 0.98
N THR A 54 -12.39 -9.03 1.96
CA THR A 54 -11.20 -8.22 2.33
C THR A 54 -10.74 -8.56 3.73
N ARG A 55 -9.45 -8.39 3.99
CA ARG A 55 -8.85 -8.46 5.33
C ARG A 55 -8.02 -7.23 5.64
N SER A 56 -7.89 -6.95 6.93
CA SER A 56 -6.94 -5.95 7.42
C SER A 56 -5.51 -6.50 7.37
N LEU A 57 -4.60 -5.69 6.88
CA LEU A 57 -3.17 -5.96 6.83
C LEU A 57 -2.44 -4.83 7.54
N GLU A 58 -1.66 -5.17 8.56
CA GLU A 58 -0.77 -4.22 9.22
C GLU A 58 0.47 -3.95 8.34
N THR A 59 0.73 -2.68 8.08
CA THR A 59 1.85 -2.20 7.25
C THR A 59 2.53 -1.02 7.93
N ASP A 60 3.70 -0.59 7.44
CA ASP A 60 4.42 0.54 8.01
C ASP A 60 3.79 1.90 7.65
N ASN A 61 2.75 1.92 6.82
CA ASN A 61 1.88 3.08 6.60
C ASN A 61 0.55 3.01 7.36
N GLY A 62 0.41 2.04 8.28
CA GLY A 62 -0.81 1.75 9.05
C GLY A 62 -1.58 0.52 8.54
N THR A 63 -2.76 0.30 9.09
CA THR A 63 -3.65 -0.78 8.67
C THR A 63 -4.27 -0.49 7.29
N VAL A 64 -4.13 -1.42 6.35
CA VAL A 64 -4.69 -1.33 5.00
C VAL A 64 -5.68 -2.47 4.78
N LYS A 65 -6.86 -2.18 4.20
CA LYS A 65 -7.78 -3.22 3.73
C LYS A 65 -7.31 -3.76 2.39
N VAL A 66 -6.99 -5.05 2.33
CA VAL A 66 -6.52 -5.74 1.12
C VAL A 66 -7.47 -6.88 0.76
N PRO A 67 -7.52 -7.32 -0.51
CA PRO A 67 -8.25 -8.53 -0.88
C PRO A 67 -7.73 -9.74 -0.08
N GLU A 68 -8.63 -10.64 0.31
CA GLU A 68 -8.26 -11.90 0.98
C GLU A 68 -7.32 -12.73 0.10
N ASN A 69 -7.56 -12.71 -1.21
CA ASN A 69 -6.77 -13.44 -2.21
C ASN A 69 -6.45 -12.54 -3.41
N PRO A 70 -5.39 -11.70 -3.33
CA PRO A 70 -4.96 -10.86 -4.45
C PRO A 70 -4.65 -11.70 -5.69
N LYS A 71 -5.11 -11.25 -6.86
CA LYS A 71 -4.93 -11.91 -8.16
C LYS A 71 -4.09 -11.09 -9.13
N ARG A 72 -4.05 -9.77 -8.95
CA ARG A 72 -3.38 -8.82 -9.85
C ARG A 72 -2.45 -7.93 -9.03
N VAL A 73 -1.31 -8.51 -8.66
CA VAL A 73 -0.31 -7.83 -7.83
C VAL A 73 0.68 -7.07 -8.71
N VAL A 74 0.89 -5.79 -8.39
CA VAL A 74 1.98 -4.97 -8.92
C VAL A 74 3.01 -4.76 -7.81
N VAL A 75 4.29 -4.84 -8.17
CA VAL A 75 5.41 -4.54 -7.28
C VAL A 75 6.16 -3.32 -7.78
N LEU A 76 6.58 -2.45 -6.87
CA LEU A 76 7.32 -1.23 -7.23
C LEU A 76 8.84 -1.42 -7.17
N GLU A 77 9.32 -2.53 -6.60
CA GLU A 77 10.73 -2.83 -6.45
C GLU A 77 11.18 -4.07 -7.22
N ASN A 78 12.42 -4.04 -7.72
CA ASN A 78 12.97 -5.15 -8.51
C ASN A 78 13.04 -6.44 -7.70
N TYR A 79 13.39 -6.35 -6.42
CA TYR A 79 13.52 -7.51 -5.53
C TYR A 79 12.17 -8.10 -5.16
N ASP A 80 11.12 -7.28 -5.04
CA ASP A 80 9.76 -7.74 -4.74
C ASP A 80 9.22 -8.71 -5.81
N ALA A 81 9.61 -8.52 -7.07
CA ALA A 81 9.25 -9.44 -8.16
C ALA A 81 9.77 -10.85 -7.88
N LEU A 82 11.02 -10.99 -7.44
CA LEU A 82 11.61 -12.28 -7.09
C LEU A 82 10.95 -12.88 -5.85
N MET A 83 10.63 -12.05 -4.86
CA MET A 83 9.96 -12.49 -3.64
C MET A 83 8.58 -13.08 -3.92
N LEU A 84 7.83 -12.48 -4.86
CA LEU A 84 6.55 -13.05 -5.30
C LEU A 84 6.74 -14.38 -6.04
N LEU A 85 7.77 -14.51 -6.88
CA LEU A 85 8.08 -15.79 -7.54
C LEU A 85 8.39 -16.90 -6.53
N ASP A 86 9.11 -16.61 -5.45
CA ASP A 86 9.39 -17.57 -4.37
C ASP A 86 8.12 -18.08 -3.68
N LEU A 87 7.04 -17.29 -3.72
CA LEU A 87 5.72 -17.64 -3.24
C LEU A 87 4.82 -18.28 -4.33
N GLY A 88 5.33 -18.45 -5.55
CA GLY A 88 4.59 -18.98 -6.69
C GLY A 88 3.62 -17.98 -7.31
N ILE A 89 3.81 -16.68 -7.09
CA ILE A 89 2.98 -15.60 -7.61
C ILE A 89 3.77 -14.87 -8.70
N VAL A 90 3.21 -14.80 -9.91
CA VAL A 90 3.77 -13.96 -10.97
C VAL A 90 3.04 -12.60 -10.95
N PRO A 91 3.74 -11.47 -10.72
CA PRO A 91 3.12 -10.16 -10.73
C PRO A 91 2.60 -9.80 -12.14
N VAL A 92 1.60 -8.92 -12.20
CA VAL A 92 1.08 -8.38 -13.46
C VAL A 92 1.85 -7.14 -13.94
N GLY A 93 2.63 -6.53 -13.05
CA GLY A 93 3.49 -5.39 -13.36
C GLY A 93 4.72 -5.37 -12.46
N ILE A 94 5.87 -5.08 -13.06
CA ILE A 94 7.19 -5.05 -12.41
C ILE A 94 7.98 -3.81 -12.83
N PRO A 95 8.98 -3.37 -12.05
CA PRO A 95 9.85 -2.28 -12.48
C PRO A 95 10.74 -2.69 -13.64
N GLU A 96 11.25 -1.71 -14.38
CA GLU A 96 11.95 -1.91 -15.66
C GLU A 96 13.20 -2.81 -15.58
N TRP A 97 13.86 -2.91 -14.42
CA TRP A 97 15.07 -3.74 -14.22
C TRP A 97 14.78 -5.12 -13.60
N ALA A 98 13.52 -5.40 -13.26
CA ALA A 98 13.16 -6.60 -12.53
C ALA A 98 13.31 -7.87 -13.38
N ALA A 99 13.11 -7.78 -14.70
CA ALA A 99 13.29 -8.88 -15.64
C ALA A 99 14.64 -8.82 -16.37
N ASN A 100 15.73 -8.57 -15.65
CA ASN A 100 17.06 -8.47 -16.24
C ASN A 100 17.77 -9.86 -16.31
N PRO A 101 18.10 -10.38 -17.50
CA PRO A 101 18.68 -11.72 -17.66
C PRO A 101 20.12 -11.84 -17.14
N GLN A 102 20.82 -10.73 -16.88
CA GLN A 102 22.15 -10.71 -16.27
C GLN A 102 22.07 -10.71 -14.74
N LEU A 103 20.94 -10.28 -14.16
CA LEU A 103 20.74 -10.20 -12.71
C LEU A 103 19.94 -11.37 -12.16
N LEU A 104 19.17 -12.06 -13.01
CA LEU A 104 18.28 -13.14 -12.60
C LEU A 104 18.78 -14.54 -12.97
N PRO A 105 18.47 -15.56 -12.14
CA PRO A 105 18.48 -16.94 -12.59
C PRO A 105 17.56 -17.12 -13.82
N ALA A 106 17.95 -18.00 -14.75
CA ALA A 106 17.22 -18.22 -16.00
C ALA A 106 15.73 -18.52 -15.78
N ASP A 107 15.39 -19.38 -14.81
CA ASP A 107 14.01 -19.75 -14.51
C ASP A 107 13.17 -18.55 -14.01
N SER A 108 13.77 -17.62 -13.28
CA SER A 108 13.09 -16.40 -12.80
C SER A 108 12.91 -15.39 -13.93
N TYR A 109 13.94 -15.21 -14.76
CA TYR A 109 13.87 -14.36 -15.95
C TYR A 109 12.77 -14.83 -16.91
N GLU A 110 12.70 -16.13 -17.20
CA GLU A 110 11.69 -16.71 -18.09
C GLU A 110 10.25 -16.42 -17.64
N GLN A 111 10.01 -16.35 -16.33
CA GLN A 111 8.70 -16.01 -15.77
C GLN A 111 8.38 -14.52 -15.85
N LEU A 112 9.38 -13.64 -15.79
CA LEU A 112 9.20 -12.19 -15.70
C LEU A 112 9.36 -11.46 -17.04
N LYS A 113 10.04 -12.04 -18.03
CA LYS A 113 10.41 -11.36 -19.28
C LYS A 113 9.25 -10.78 -20.10
N ASN A 114 8.05 -11.33 -19.91
CA ASN A 114 6.83 -10.88 -20.60
C ASN A 114 5.87 -10.11 -19.67
N VAL A 115 6.25 -9.89 -18.42
CA VAL A 115 5.44 -9.08 -17.48
C VAL A 115 5.59 -7.60 -17.85
N ALA A 116 4.49 -6.86 -17.77
CA ALA A 116 4.49 -5.45 -18.12
C ALA A 116 5.41 -4.64 -17.21
N THR A 117 6.18 -3.72 -17.79
CA THR A 117 6.95 -2.76 -17.00
C THR A 117 6.09 -1.59 -16.54
N ILE A 118 6.32 -1.15 -15.30
CA ILE A 118 5.67 0.01 -14.69
C ILE A 118 6.62 1.21 -14.54
N GLY A 119 7.79 1.18 -15.19
CA GLY A 119 8.82 2.22 -15.08
C GLY A 119 9.84 1.94 -13.96
N ALA A 120 10.57 2.98 -13.57
CA ALA A 120 11.58 2.90 -12.52
C ALA A 120 10.94 3.01 -11.11
N PRO A 121 11.51 2.36 -10.08
CA PRO A 121 11.00 2.44 -8.70
C PRO A 121 10.84 3.86 -8.15
N GLU A 122 11.76 4.77 -8.49
CA GLU A 122 11.77 6.16 -8.03
C GLU A 122 10.70 7.03 -8.71
N THR A 123 10.24 6.59 -9.89
CA THR A 123 9.29 7.29 -10.77
C THR A 123 8.30 6.32 -11.42
N PRO A 124 7.48 5.61 -10.62
CA PRO A 124 6.56 4.61 -11.13
C PRO A 124 5.51 5.27 -12.04
N ASN A 125 5.25 4.65 -13.18
CA ASN A 125 4.28 5.11 -14.17
C ASN A 125 2.86 4.72 -13.72
N SER A 126 2.17 5.67 -13.08
CA SER A 126 0.80 5.49 -12.58
C SER A 126 -0.20 5.08 -13.67
N GLN A 127 -0.06 5.56 -14.90
CA GLN A 127 -0.94 5.22 -16.02
C GLN A 127 -0.73 3.78 -16.49
N ALA A 128 0.53 3.32 -16.55
CA ALA A 128 0.84 1.92 -16.83
C ALA A 128 0.26 1.02 -15.74
N ILE A 129 0.46 1.37 -14.47
CA ILE A 129 -0.10 0.63 -13.32
C ILE A 129 -1.64 0.58 -13.39
N ALA A 130 -2.31 1.69 -13.65
CA ALA A 130 -3.76 1.74 -13.75
C ALA A 130 -4.31 0.86 -14.89
N THR A 131 -3.60 0.80 -16.03
CA THR A 131 -3.98 -0.06 -17.18
C THR A 131 -3.96 -1.54 -16.81
N LEU A 132 -3.07 -1.93 -15.90
CA LEU A 132 -2.98 -3.29 -15.39
C LEU A 132 -4.10 -3.64 -14.41
N LYS A 133 -4.93 -2.68 -13.97
CA LYS A 133 -6.05 -2.92 -13.02
C LYS A 133 -5.62 -3.80 -11.84
N PRO A 134 -4.59 -3.42 -11.07
CA PRO A 134 -4.15 -4.21 -9.93
C PRO A 134 -5.23 -4.25 -8.85
N ASP A 135 -5.21 -5.31 -8.05
CA ASP A 135 -6.00 -5.42 -6.82
C ASP A 135 -5.12 -5.26 -5.56
N LEU A 136 -3.80 -5.17 -5.74
CA LEU A 136 -2.83 -4.85 -4.72
C LEU A 136 -1.55 -4.27 -5.34
N ILE A 137 -0.98 -3.26 -4.69
CA ILE A 137 0.34 -2.69 -5.00
C ILE A 137 1.24 -2.86 -3.77
N ILE A 138 2.48 -3.27 -3.99
CA ILE A 138 3.48 -3.50 -2.94
C ILE A 138 4.68 -2.59 -3.16
N ASP A 139 5.12 -1.92 -2.09
CA ASP A 139 6.28 -1.03 -2.06
C ASP A 139 7.07 -1.25 -0.76
N GLN A 140 8.37 -1.00 -0.81
CA GLN A 140 9.28 -1.16 0.33
C GLN A 140 10.20 0.03 0.60
N PHE A 141 10.40 0.95 -0.35
CA PHE A 141 11.42 2.00 -0.22
C PHE A 141 10.86 3.40 -0.48
N TYR A 142 9.90 3.56 -1.39
CA TYR A 142 9.50 4.87 -1.89
C TYR A 142 8.07 5.25 -1.50
N LYS A 143 7.78 5.27 -0.20
CA LYS A 143 6.45 5.61 0.36
C LYS A 143 5.79 6.82 -0.29
N GLU A 144 6.53 7.91 -0.46
CA GLU A 144 6.00 9.15 -1.03
C GLU A 144 5.67 9.02 -2.52
N LYS A 145 6.34 8.10 -3.23
CA LYS A 145 6.07 7.79 -4.64
C LYS A 145 4.91 6.83 -4.82
N SER A 146 4.71 5.92 -3.86
CA SER A 146 3.61 4.96 -3.89
C SER A 146 2.30 5.50 -3.30
N ALA A 147 2.35 6.52 -2.42
CA ALA A 147 1.17 7.10 -1.80
C ALA A 147 0.07 7.55 -2.79
N PRO A 148 0.37 8.21 -3.93
CA PRO A 148 -0.65 8.57 -4.92
C PRO A 148 -1.33 7.37 -5.59
N LEU A 149 -0.66 6.21 -5.63
CA LEU A 149 -1.17 4.99 -6.28
C LEU A 149 -2.32 4.33 -5.49
N LYS A 150 -2.58 4.78 -4.25
CA LYS A 150 -3.74 4.36 -3.45
C LYS A 150 -5.08 4.62 -4.14
N THR A 151 -5.12 5.55 -5.08
CA THR A 151 -6.29 5.81 -5.93
C THR A 151 -6.56 4.72 -6.97
N ILE A 152 -5.57 3.88 -7.27
CA ILE A 152 -5.64 2.78 -8.24
C ILE A 152 -5.97 1.47 -7.53
N ALA A 153 -5.27 1.14 -6.45
CA ALA A 153 -5.45 -0.07 -5.66
C ALA A 153 -4.88 0.11 -4.24
N PRO A 154 -5.22 -0.76 -3.27
CA PRO A 154 -4.58 -0.76 -1.96
C PRO A 154 -3.05 -0.86 -2.09
N VAL A 155 -2.33 -0.01 -1.34
CA VAL A 155 -0.86 0.03 -1.32
C VAL A 155 -0.36 -0.51 0.03
N ALA A 156 0.25 -1.69 0.01
CA ALA A 156 0.93 -2.26 1.16
C ALA A 156 2.39 -1.80 1.16
N TYR A 157 2.74 -0.95 2.12
CA TYR A 157 4.09 -0.41 2.26
C TYR A 157 4.81 -1.05 3.45
N PHE A 158 5.97 -1.67 3.18
CA PHE A 158 6.80 -2.30 4.22
C PHE A 158 8.19 -1.69 4.20
N ASP A 159 8.50 -0.82 5.15
CA ASP A 159 9.78 -0.12 5.25
C ASP A 159 10.91 -1.10 5.57
N TRP A 160 11.64 -1.49 4.53
CA TRP A 160 12.79 -2.38 4.65
C TRP A 160 13.81 -1.94 5.71
N HIS A 161 13.97 -0.64 5.97
CA HIS A 161 14.95 -0.13 6.92
C HIS A 161 14.54 -0.29 8.38
N THR A 162 13.23 -0.32 8.68
CA THR A 162 12.73 -0.18 10.05
C THR A 162 11.84 -1.32 10.52
N SER A 163 11.18 -2.07 9.64
CA SER A 163 10.21 -3.07 10.11
C SER A 163 10.84 -4.25 10.85
N GLY A 164 12.15 -4.49 10.73
CA GLY A 164 12.89 -5.57 11.42
C GLY A 164 12.43 -7.00 11.09
N ALA A 165 11.31 -7.16 10.41
CA ALA A 165 10.77 -8.41 9.89
C ALA A 165 11.48 -8.73 8.58
N PHE A 166 11.91 -9.98 8.44
CA PHE A 166 12.50 -10.44 7.20
C PHE A 166 11.48 -10.28 6.05
N TRP A 167 11.95 -9.85 4.89
CA TRP A 167 11.15 -9.60 3.69
C TRP A 167 10.15 -10.73 3.37
N ASN A 168 10.54 -11.98 3.59
CA ASN A 168 9.72 -13.16 3.33
C ASN A 168 8.50 -13.23 4.26
N GLU A 169 8.60 -12.69 5.46
CA GLU A 169 7.48 -12.61 6.40
C GLU A 169 6.50 -11.54 5.98
N GLN A 170 7.00 -10.37 5.55
CA GLN A 170 6.16 -9.26 5.09
C GLN A 170 5.38 -9.63 3.83
N ILE A 171 6.06 -10.18 2.82
CA ILE A 171 5.40 -10.62 1.59
C ILE A 171 4.50 -11.84 1.83
N ALA A 172 4.81 -12.71 2.81
CA ALA A 172 3.91 -13.79 3.19
C ALA A 172 2.65 -13.30 3.89
N LYS A 173 2.70 -12.18 4.64
CA LYS A 173 1.49 -11.52 5.17
C LYS A 173 0.61 -11.00 4.05
N VAL A 174 1.16 -10.71 2.88
CA VAL A 174 0.41 -10.35 1.67
C VAL A 174 -0.14 -11.60 0.97
N ALA A 175 0.67 -12.66 0.85
CA ALA A 175 0.36 -13.84 0.03
C ALA A 175 -0.47 -14.95 0.70
N LYS A 176 -0.57 -14.99 2.04
CA LYS A 176 -1.36 -16.04 2.72
C LYS A 176 -2.86 -15.69 2.82
N PRO A 177 -3.79 -16.67 2.68
CA PRO A 177 -3.57 -18.11 2.52
C PRO A 177 -4.24 -18.71 1.26
N SER A 178 -3.88 -18.28 0.05
CA SER A 178 -4.23 -19.05 -1.15
C SER A 178 -3.27 -20.22 -1.33
N THR A 179 -3.55 -21.37 -0.70
CA THR A 179 -3.15 -22.76 -1.07
C THR A 179 -1.72 -23.10 -1.50
N ALA A 180 -0.77 -22.18 -1.52
CA ALA A 180 0.64 -22.46 -1.75
C ALA A 180 1.21 -23.03 -0.45
N ARG A 181 1.10 -24.35 -0.28
CA ARG A 181 2.08 -25.09 0.51
C ARG A 181 3.43 -24.72 -0.07
N VAL A 182 4.13 -23.78 0.57
CA VAL A 182 5.55 -23.51 0.35
C VAL A 182 6.28 -24.77 0.77
N SER A 183 6.29 -25.78 -0.11
CA SER A 183 7.12 -26.95 0.08
C SER A 183 8.53 -26.51 -0.27
N TRP A 184 9.29 -26.14 0.75
CA TRP A 184 10.74 -26.09 0.68
C TRP A 184 11.22 -27.49 0.30
N ARG A 185 11.23 -27.80 -0.99
CA ARG A 185 11.74 -29.06 -1.52
C ARG A 185 13.24 -28.96 -1.35
N ARG A 186 13.75 -29.44 -0.21
CA ARG A 186 15.19 -29.68 0.00
C ARG A 186 15.68 -30.49 -1.19
N ARG A 187 16.36 -29.82 -2.12
CA ARG A 187 17.04 -30.46 -3.25
C ARG A 187 18.22 -31.23 -2.65
N ARG A 188 17.96 -32.44 -2.12
CA ARG A 188 19.01 -33.38 -1.77
C ARG A 188 19.77 -33.65 -3.07
N ARG A 189 20.98 -33.09 -3.21
CA ARG A 189 21.94 -33.57 -4.20
C ARG A 189 22.14 -35.05 -3.90
N SER A 190 21.67 -35.93 -4.78
CA SER A 190 22.12 -37.31 -4.76
C SER A 190 23.59 -37.30 -5.17
N THR A 191 24.48 -37.30 -4.18
CA THR A 191 25.80 -37.90 -4.37
C THR A 191 25.54 -39.37 -4.69
N ARG A 192 25.44 -39.69 -5.98
CA ARG A 192 25.49 -41.07 -6.45
C ARG A 192 26.94 -41.52 -6.35
N THR A 193 27.35 -41.86 -5.15
CA THR A 193 28.48 -42.74 -4.88
C THR A 193 28.14 -44.12 -5.45
N GLY A 194 28.50 -44.36 -6.70
CA GLY A 194 28.51 -45.69 -7.29
C GLY A 194 29.94 -46.22 -7.33
N SER A 195 30.39 -46.83 -6.22
CA SER A 195 31.57 -47.69 -6.23
C SER A 195 31.19 -49.10 -6.67
N ARG A 196 32.13 -49.76 -7.35
CA ARG A 196 32.23 -51.21 -7.66
C ARG A 196 31.41 -51.69 -8.86
N ARG A 197 32.08 -52.07 -9.95
CA ARG A 197 32.75 -53.38 -10.08
C ARG A 197 34.04 -53.24 -10.88
#